data_AF-A0A847FBE7-F1
#
_entry.id   AF-A0A847FBE7-F1
#
_cell.length_a   1.000
_cell.length_b   1.000
_cell.length_c   1.000
_cell.angle_alpha   90.00
_cell.angle_beta   90.00
_cell.angle_gamma   90.00
#
_symmetry.space_group_name_H-M   'P 1'
#
loop_
_entity.id
_entity.type
_entity.pdbx_description
1 polymer ?
#
loop_
_entity_poly.entity_id
_entity_poly.type
_entity_poly.pdbx_seq_one_letter_code
_entity_poly.pdbx_strand_id
1 'polypeptide(L)' 'MYKSMLIPLDGSALSETSLAHVLNMTECNNPPAVVLLRAREPMDSGVRQRL' A
#
# COMPACT_ATOMS: atom_id res chain seq x y z
N MET A 1 11.36 4.40 -17.27
CA MET A 1 11.08 3.39 -16.23
C MET A 1 10.64 4.11 -14.96
N TYR A 2 9.57 3.69 -14.30
CA TYR A 2 9.11 4.32 -13.06
C TYR A 2 10.10 4.01 -11.94
N LYS A 3 10.44 5.01 -11.10
CA LYS A 3 11.37 4.83 -9.97
C LYS A 3 10.72 4.15 -8.76
N SER A 4 9.41 4.34 -8.60
CA SER A 4 8.64 3.82 -7.47
C SER A 4 7.22 3.47 -7.89
N MET A 5 6.62 2.52 -7.17
CA MET A 5 5.25 2.05 -7.34
C MET A 5 4.50 2.20 -6.02
N LEU A 6 3.34 2.85 -6.05
CA LEU A 6 2.49 3.07 -4.88
C LEU A 6 1.35 2.08 -4.90
N ILE A 7 1.18 1.31 -3.82
CA ILE A 7 0.16 0.26 -3.71
C ILE A 7 -0.82 0.63 -2.59
N PRO A 8 -2.08 0.96 -2.93
CA PRO A 8 -3.09 1.26 -1.93
C PRO A 8 -3.56 -0.01 -1.21
N LEU A 9 -3.58 0.06 0.11
CA LEU A 9 -4.02 -0.98 1.04
C LEU A 9 -5.32 -0.56 1.74
N ASP A 10 -6.40 -0.46 0.98
CA ASP A 10 -7.73 -0.05 1.46
C ASP A 10 -8.54 -1.18 2.11
N GLY A 11 -8.06 -2.43 2.01
CA GLY A 11 -8.75 -3.61 2.53
C GLY A 11 -9.85 -4.14 1.60
N SER A 12 -9.94 -3.64 0.37
CA SER A 12 -10.78 -4.22 -0.66
C SER A 12 -10.20 -5.56 -1.14
N ALA A 13 -11.07 -6.46 -1.61
CA ALA A 13 -10.65 -7.73 -2.21
C ALA A 13 -9.65 -7.52 -3.37
N LEU A 14 -9.77 -6.42 -4.12
CA LEU A 14 -8.82 -6.09 -5.18
C LEU A 14 -7.44 -5.74 -4.60
N SER A 15 -7.40 -4.91 -3.55
CA SER A 15 -6.15 -4.54 -2.88
C SER A 15 -5.43 -5.76 -2.29
N GLU A 16 -6.15 -6.74 -1.75
CA GLU A 16 -5.54 -7.98 -1.25
C GLU A 16 -4.80 -8.78 -2.33
N THR A 17 -5.27 -8.74 -3.58
CA THR A 17 -4.62 -9.41 -4.72
C THR A 17 -3.45 -8.61 -5.32
N SER A 18 -3.32 -7.32 -5.00
CA SER A 18 -2.33 -6.44 -5.63
C SER A 18 -0.88 -6.77 -5.25
N LEU A 19 -0.66 -7.29 -4.03
CA LEU A 19 0.67 -7.68 -3.53
C LEU A 19 1.32 -8.78 -4.37
N ALA A 20 0.54 -9.79 -4.79
CA ALA A 20 1.03 -10.89 -5.62
C ALA A 20 1.55 -10.39 -6.98
N HIS A 21 0.85 -9.42 -7.58
CA HIS A 21 1.26 -8.82 -8.85
C HIS A 21 2.57 -8.02 -8.71
N VAL A 22 2.72 -7.31 -7.59
CA VAL A 22 3.92 -6.51 -7.31
C VAL A 22 5.14 -7.41 -7.08
N LEU A 23 4.97 -8.53 -6.37
CA LEU A 23 6.05 -9.49 -6.16
C LEU A 23 6.60 -10.02 -7.49
N ASN A 24 5.74 -10.39 -8.43
CA ASN A 24 6.16 -10.81 -9.77
C ASN A 24 6.95 -9.72 -10.52
N MET A 25 6.63 -8.44 -10.29
CA MET A 25 7.37 -7.32 -10.90
C MET A 25 8.74 -7.07 -10.25
N THR A 26 8.97 -7.57 -9.02
CA THR A 26 10.27 -7.42 -8.34
C THR A 26 11.36 -8.35 -8.87
N GLU A 27 11.01 -9.34 -9.68
CA GLU A 27 11.96 -10.30 -10.28
C GLU A 27 12.76 -9.71 -11.47
N CYS A 28 12.48 -8.47 -11.87
CA CYS A 28 13.20 -7.79 -12.94
C CYS A 28 14.58 -7.26 -12.47
N ASN A 29 15.57 -7.16 -13.37
CA ASN A 29 16.96 -6.73 -13.07
C ASN A 29 17.09 -5.39 -12.32
N ASN A 30 16.07 -4.53 -12.36
CA ASN A 30 16.03 -3.24 -11.66
C ASN A 30 14.59 -2.98 -11.21
N PRO A 31 14.12 -3.59 -10.11
CA PRO A 31 12.75 -3.44 -9.70
C PRO A 31 12.50 -2.03 -9.14
N PRO A 32 11.34 -1.41 -9.44
CA PRO A 32 11.00 -0.13 -8.84
C PRO A 32 10.81 -0.28 -7.32
N ALA A 33 11.09 0.79 -6.56
CA ALA A 33 10.81 0.79 -5.13
C ALA A 33 9.30 0.66 -4.87
N VAL A 34 8.89 -0.23 -3.95
CA VAL A 34 7.48 -0.46 -3.63
C VAL A 34 7.12 0.28 -2.35
N VAL A 35 6.06 1.08 -2.40
CA VAL A 35 5.50 1.79 -1.24
C VAL A 35 4.08 1.30 -1.01
N LEU A 36 3.84 0.67 0.13
CA LEU A 36 2.52 0.26 0.57
C LEU A 36 1.87 1.41 1.34
N LEU A 37 0.69 1.87 0.90
CA LEU A 37 0.00 3.02 1.47
C LEU A 37 -1.39 2.62 1.97
N ARG A 38 -1.64 2.81 3.26
CA ARG A 38 -3.00 2.76 3.82
C ARG A 38 -3.39 4.15 4.30
N ALA A 39 -4.30 4.79 3.59
CA ALA A 39 -4.96 5.98 4.10
C ALA A 39 -5.88 5.59 5.25
N ARG A 40 -5.78 6.29 6.38
CA ARG A 40 -6.75 6.21 7.46
C ARG A 40 -7.43 7.57 7.56
N GLU A 41 -8.73 7.55 7.84
CA GLU A 41 -9.42 8.79 8.17
C GLU A 41 -8.70 9.44 9.36
N PRO A 42 -8.54 10.78 9.33
CA PRO A 42 -7.98 11.49 10.47
C PRO A 42 -8.83 11.15 11.69
N MET A 43 -8.17 10.80 12.79
CA MET A 43 -8.90 10.65 14.04
C MET A 43 -9.50 12.01 14.38
N ASP A 44 -10.82 12.06 14.55
CA ASP A 44 -11.47 13.25 15.11
C ASP A 44 -10.69 13.65 16.35
N SER A 45 -10.12 14.86 16.34
CA SER A 45 -9.27 15.40 17.40
C SER A 45 -9.97 15.46 18.78
N GLY A 46 -11.26 15.09 18.86
CA GLY A 46 -12.06 14.99 20.08
C GLY A 46 -12.30 13.58 20.63
N VAL A 47 -11.98 12.49 19.93
CA VAL A 47 -12.25 11.13 20.43
C VAL A 47 -10.97 10.55 21.05
N ARG A 48 -10.84 10.75 22.36
CA ARG A 48 -9.82 10.09 23.19
C ARG A 48 -9.87 8.58 22.95
N GLN A 49 -8.79 8.01 22.42
CA GLN A 49 -8.59 6.56 22.39
C GLN A 49 -8.55 6.04 23.84
N ARG A 50 -9.57 5.26 24.25
CA ARG A 50 -9.39 4.30 25.35
C ARG A 50 -8.71 3.08 24.75
N LEU A 51 -7.46 2.88 25.16
CA LEU A 51 -6.71 1.64 25.02
C LEU A 51 -7.43 0.50 25.77
#